data_AF-A0A845XZ59-F1
#
_entry.id   AF-A0A845XZ59-F1
#
_cell.length_a   1.000
_cell.length_b   1.000
_cell.length_c   1.000
_cell.angle_alpha   90.00
_cell.angle_beta   90.00
_cell.angle_gamma   90.00
#
_symmetry.space_group_name_H-M   'P 1'
#
loop_
_entity.id
_entity.type
_entity.pdbx_description
1 polymer ?
#
loop_
_entity_poly.entity_id
_entity_poly.type
_entity_poly.pdbx_seq_one_letter_code
_entity_poly.pdbx_strand_id
1 'polypeptide(L)'
;MTVTINPGQTNFQPSIRLITELKLLEKVAKNVLVGGKTLGDIQYTAVLLKGMPLSSQKFTVSNTDVLFLLPPDYPRLPPIGCYLNYPWNSVGQGDHHFTRQSYYGAPFLSDEGWYWYCVGLGGGFNRDRWLNSWRPSNQPQQGHNLATLFVTARHAINTD
;
A
#
# COMPACT_ATOMS: atom_id res chain seq x y z
N MET A 1 -2.90 20.21 -4.35
CA MET A 1 -1.77 20.19 -3.40
C MET A 1 -0.99 18.91 -3.62
N THR A 2 0.26 19.05 -4.06
CA THR A 2 1.16 17.93 -4.36
C THR A 2 1.72 17.43 -3.04
N VAL A 3 1.49 16.17 -2.68
CA VAL A 3 2.27 15.53 -1.62
C VAL A 3 3.72 15.51 -2.10
N THR A 4 4.51 16.45 -1.56
CA THR A 4 5.96 16.47 -1.68
C THR A 4 6.46 15.47 -0.65
N ILE A 5 6.90 14.28 -1.09
CA ILE A 5 7.74 13.44 -0.24
C ILE A 5 8.99 14.27 0.04
N ASN A 6 9.14 14.68 1.29
CA ASN A 6 10.16 15.60 1.72
C ASN A 6 11.53 14.96 1.43
N PRO A 7 12.36 15.49 0.50
CA PRO A 7 13.73 15.01 0.32
C PRO A 7 14.63 15.31 1.54
N GLY A 8 14.04 15.85 2.63
CA GLY A 8 14.71 16.31 3.85
C GLY A 8 14.82 15.32 5.02
N GLN A 9 14.39 14.05 4.90
CA GLN A 9 15.02 13.03 5.76
C GLN A 9 16.36 12.66 5.12
N THR A 10 17.38 13.46 5.40
CA THR A 10 18.73 13.34 4.84
C THR A 10 19.40 11.97 5.07
N ASN A 11 18.81 11.11 5.91
CA ASN A 11 19.32 9.79 6.26
C ASN A 11 18.41 8.63 5.84
N PHE A 12 17.35 8.84 5.05
CA PHE A 12 16.57 7.70 4.53
C PHE A 12 17.40 6.94 3.50
N GLN A 13 17.90 5.77 3.90
CA GLN A 13 18.68 4.87 3.05
C GLN A 13 17.88 3.60 2.83
N PRO A 14 17.28 3.41 1.63
CA PRO A 14 16.58 2.18 1.32
C PRO A 14 17.51 0.98 1.42
N SER A 15 17.04 -0.13 1.98
CA SER A 15 17.80 -1.38 1.98
C SER A 15 18.02 -1.89 0.55
N ILE A 16 19.06 -2.70 0.32
CA ILE A 16 19.31 -3.37 -0.98
C ILE A 16 18.06 -4.13 -1.46
N ARG A 17 17.36 -4.74 -0.50
CA ARG A 17 16.08 -5.40 -0.72
C ARG A 17 15.06 -4.44 -1.33
N LEU A 18 14.83 -3.30 -0.69
CA LEU A 18 13.86 -2.30 -1.15
C LEU A 18 14.25 -1.70 -2.52
N ILE A 19 15.52 -1.39 -2.75
CA ILE A 19 16.02 -0.89 -4.04
C ILE A 19 15.68 -1.87 -5.17
N THR A 20 15.85 -3.18 -4.92
CA THR A 20 15.57 -4.22 -5.92
C THR A 20 14.07 -4.32 -6.22
N GLU A 21 13.23 -4.22 -5.19
CA GLU A 21 11.78 -4.25 -5.36
C GLU A 21 11.24 -2.99 -6.04
N LEU A 22 11.83 -1.82 -5.80
CA LEU A 22 11.44 -0.58 -6.49
C LEU A 22 11.66 -0.69 -8.00
N LYS A 23 12.78 -1.28 -8.44
CA LYS A 23 13.04 -1.59 -9.86
C LYS A 23 12.03 -2.56 -10.47
N LEU A 24 11.47 -3.48 -9.67
CA LEU A 24 10.36 -4.32 -10.13
C LEU A 24 9.05 -3.53 -10.19
N LEU A 25 8.78 -2.70 -9.18
CA LEU A 25 7.56 -1.93 -9.06
C LEU A 25 7.41 -0.93 -10.22
N GLU A 26 8.51 -0.30 -10.66
CA GLU A 26 8.56 0.61 -11.80
C GLU A 26 8.07 -0.04 -13.11
N LYS A 27 8.09 -1.37 -13.23
CA LYS A 27 7.56 -2.07 -14.40
C LYS A 27 6.03 -2.08 -14.45
N VAL A 28 5.36 -1.86 -13.32
CA VAL A 28 3.90 -1.94 -13.17
C VAL A 28 3.27 -0.63 -12.68
N ALA A 29 4.08 0.30 -12.16
CA ALA A 29 3.66 1.61 -11.68
C ALA A 29 4.59 2.72 -12.20
N LYS A 30 4.02 3.84 -12.65
CA LYS A 30 4.78 4.90 -13.36
C LYS A 30 5.40 5.95 -12.43
N ASN A 31 4.73 6.29 -11.34
CA ASN A 31 5.10 7.40 -10.47
C ASN A 31 5.24 6.90 -9.04
N VAL A 32 6.45 6.45 -8.68
CA VAL A 32 6.75 5.91 -7.35
C VAL A 32 7.59 6.90 -6.57
N LEU A 33 7.16 7.23 -5.36
CA LEU A 33 7.91 8.04 -4.40
C LEU A 33 8.11 7.23 -3.13
N VAL A 34 9.28 7.36 -2.48
CA VAL A 34 9.63 6.60 -1.28
C VAL A 34 10.25 7.53 -0.24
N GLY A 35 9.90 7.34 1.03
CA GLY A 35 10.50 8.06 2.15
C GLY A 35 10.20 7.43 3.49
N GLY A 36 10.70 8.02 4.57
CA GLY A 36 10.33 7.62 5.93
C GLY A 36 9.05 8.34 6.40
N LYS A 37 8.21 7.63 7.17
CA LYS A 37 7.08 8.22 7.91
C LYS A 37 7.06 7.66 9.32
N THR A 38 7.14 8.54 10.31
CA THR A 38 7.05 8.16 11.72
C THR A 38 5.63 8.34 12.21
N LEU A 39 5.08 7.33 12.88
CA LEU A 39 3.75 7.34 13.49
C LEU A 39 3.88 6.77 14.90
N GLY A 40 3.65 7.62 15.91
CA GLY A 40 4.04 7.29 17.28
C GLY A 40 5.55 6.97 17.36
N ASP A 41 5.88 5.83 17.96
CA ASP A 41 7.27 5.35 18.12
C ASP A 41 7.74 4.45 16.97
N ILE A 42 6.93 4.28 15.90
CA ILE A 42 7.23 3.37 14.80
C ILE A 42 7.65 4.17 13.57
N GLN A 43 8.84 3.85 13.04
CA GLN A 43 9.32 4.39 11.77
C GLN A 43 8.97 3.45 10.62
N TYR A 44 8.05 3.88 9.76
CA TYR A 44 7.68 3.17 8.54
C TYR A 44 8.50 3.65 7.36
N THR A 45 8.69 2.77 6.38
CA THR A 45 8.98 3.20 5.02
C THR A 45 7.67 3.42 4.27
N ALA A 46 7.42 4.63 3.81
CA ALA A 46 6.29 5.00 2.98
C ALA A 46 6.64 4.81 1.51
N VAL A 47 5.84 4.03 0.78
CA VAL A 47 5.91 3.87 -0.67
C VAL A 47 4.61 4.39 -1.28
N LEU A 48 4.69 5.51 -1.98
CA LEU A 48 3.58 6.21 -2.61
C LEU A 48 3.60 5.97 -4.12
N LEU A 49 2.51 5.45 -4.66
CA LEU A 49 2.28 5.29 -6.09
C LEU A 49 1.21 6.28 -6.52
N LYS A 50 1.53 7.15 -7.48
CA LYS A 50 0.61 8.21 -7.89
C LYS A 50 -0.23 7.84 -9.11
N GLY A 51 -1.52 8.19 -9.05
CA GLY A 51 -2.44 8.10 -10.19
C GLY A 51 -2.69 6.67 -10.66
N MET A 52 -2.87 5.71 -9.74
CA MET A 52 -3.36 4.38 -10.08
C MET A 52 -4.75 4.51 -10.74
N PRO A 53 -4.95 3.98 -11.97
CA PRO A 53 -6.24 4.03 -12.64
C PRO A 53 -7.31 3.24 -11.90
N LEU A 54 -8.55 3.70 -12.04
CA LEU A 54 -9.72 3.13 -11.41
C LEU A 54 -10.82 2.75 -12.41
N SER A 55 -11.52 1.68 -12.09
CA SER A 55 -12.68 1.20 -12.82
C SER A 55 -13.84 2.17 -12.63
N SER A 56 -14.31 2.75 -13.73
CA SER A 56 -15.53 3.57 -13.76
C SER A 56 -16.80 2.79 -13.39
N GLN A 57 -16.71 1.45 -13.33
CA GLN A 57 -17.81 0.59 -12.88
C GLN A 57 -17.92 0.53 -11.36
N LYS A 58 -16.88 0.92 -10.62
CA LYS A 58 -16.86 0.91 -9.15
C LYS A 58 -16.78 2.31 -8.55
N PHE A 59 -16.09 3.23 -9.24
CA PHE A 59 -15.72 4.51 -8.66
C PHE A 59 -16.12 5.69 -9.55
N THR A 60 -16.49 6.78 -8.89
CA THR A 60 -16.85 8.07 -9.53
C THR A 60 -15.63 8.88 -9.97
N VAL A 61 -14.42 8.48 -9.57
CA VAL A 61 -13.15 9.10 -9.93
C VAL A 61 -12.31 8.14 -10.79
N SER A 62 -11.46 8.68 -11.66
CA SER A 62 -10.71 7.89 -12.64
C SER A 62 -9.34 7.39 -12.15
N ASN A 63 -8.84 7.96 -11.05
CA ASN A 63 -7.57 7.56 -10.45
C ASN A 63 -7.51 7.85 -8.94
N THR A 64 -6.61 7.15 -8.24
CA THR A 64 -6.26 7.35 -6.83
C THR A 64 -4.75 7.25 -6.66
N ASP A 65 -4.20 7.88 -5.65
CA ASP A 65 -2.88 7.53 -5.16
C ASP A 65 -2.99 6.31 -4.23
N VAL A 66 -1.95 5.49 -4.19
CA VAL A 66 -1.83 4.30 -3.33
C VAL A 66 -0.61 4.47 -2.43
N LEU A 67 -0.79 4.32 -1.12
CA LEU A 67 0.28 4.37 -0.14
C LEU A 67 0.42 3.01 0.55
N PHE A 68 1.62 2.46 0.55
CA PHE A 68 2.01 1.35 1.42
C PHE A 68 2.86 1.88 2.57
N LEU A 69 2.57 1.43 3.79
CA LEU A 69 3.42 1.62 4.95
C LEU A 69 4.12 0.30 5.27
N LEU A 70 5.41 0.24 4.96
CA LEU A 70 6.24 -0.93 5.25
C LEU A 70 6.70 -0.84 6.72
N PRO A 71 6.42 -1.87 7.54
CA PRO A 71 6.89 -1.88 8.93
C PRO A 71 8.44 -1.98 8.97
N PRO A 72 9.07 -1.65 10.12
CA PRO A 72 10.52 -1.77 10.29
C PRO A 72 11.07 -3.16 9.93
N ASP A 73 10.28 -4.21 10.19
CA ASP A 73 10.61 -5.60 9.92
C ASP A 73 10.39 -6.04 8.46
N TYR A 74 10.00 -5.16 7.55
CA TYR A 74 9.84 -5.53 6.14
C TYR A 74 11.17 -6.04 5.56
N PRO A 75 11.19 -7.17 4.81
CA PRO A 75 10.06 -7.91 4.26
C PRO A 75 9.63 -9.09 5.13
N ARG A 76 10.14 -9.29 6.35
CA ARG A 76 9.69 -10.38 7.24
C ARG A 76 8.20 -10.23 7.58
N LEU A 77 7.75 -9.00 7.80
CA LEU A 77 6.33 -8.66 7.94
C LEU A 77 5.81 -7.96 6.67
N PRO A 78 4.61 -8.32 6.18
CA PRO A 78 3.95 -7.59 5.10
C PRO A 78 3.49 -6.19 5.56
N PRO A 79 3.24 -5.27 4.62
CA PRO A 79 2.49 -4.04 4.90
C PRO A 79 1.07 -4.40 5.32
N ILE A 80 0.54 -3.70 6.33
CA ILE A 80 -0.81 -3.91 6.84
C ILE A 80 -1.81 -3.20 5.91
N GLY A 81 -2.10 -3.79 4.76
CA GLY A 81 -2.98 -3.25 3.72
C GLY A 81 -2.33 -2.11 2.91
N CYS A 82 -3.17 -1.33 2.22
CA CYS A 82 -2.77 -0.09 1.54
C CYS A 82 -3.70 1.07 1.93
N TYR A 83 -3.29 2.29 1.62
CA TYR A 83 -4.10 3.49 1.81
C TYR A 83 -4.36 4.17 0.49
N LEU A 84 -5.54 4.78 0.38
CA LEU A 84 -6.01 5.47 -0.81
C LEU A 84 -6.32 6.91 -0.41
N ASN A 85 -6.00 7.89 -1.26
CA ASN A 85 -6.08 9.32 -0.93
C ASN A 85 -7.47 9.94 -1.18
N TYR A 86 -8.49 9.11 -1.27
CA TYR A 86 -9.86 9.55 -1.57
C TYR A 86 -10.86 8.75 -0.73
N PRO A 87 -11.77 9.41 0.01
CA PRO A 87 -12.91 8.73 0.59
C PRO A 87 -13.87 8.36 -0.55
N TRP A 88 -13.95 7.08 -0.85
CA TRP A 88 -14.62 6.57 -2.04
C TRP A 88 -16.13 6.83 -2.03
N ASN A 89 -16.61 7.60 -3.00
CA ASN A 89 -18.00 7.50 -3.47
C ASN A 89 -18.07 6.32 -4.45
N SER A 90 -18.36 5.14 -3.90
CA SER A 90 -18.65 3.91 -4.66
C SER A 90 -20.00 4.01 -5.38
N VAL A 91 -20.14 3.36 -6.52
CA VAL A 91 -21.46 3.13 -7.14
C VAL A 91 -22.11 1.87 -6.56
N GLY A 92 -23.44 1.84 -6.44
CA GLY A 92 -24.17 0.64 -5.98
C GLY A 92 -24.13 0.41 -4.46
N GLN A 93 -23.94 -0.85 -4.03
CA GLN A 93 -24.04 -1.29 -2.62
C GLN A 93 -22.86 -0.89 -1.72
N GLY A 94 -21.80 -0.31 -2.29
CA GLY A 94 -20.58 0.02 -1.56
C GLY A 94 -19.48 -1.03 -1.68
N ASP A 95 -18.23 -0.62 -1.50
CA ASP A 95 -17.07 -1.52 -1.45
C ASP A 95 -16.88 -2.03 -0.01
N HIS A 96 -17.07 -3.33 0.22
CA HIS A 96 -17.01 -3.93 1.56
C HIS A 96 -15.59 -3.99 2.14
N HIS A 97 -14.56 -3.74 1.33
CA HIS A 97 -13.17 -3.60 1.79
C HIS A 97 -12.87 -2.20 2.31
N PHE A 98 -13.79 -1.26 2.09
CA PHE A 98 -13.71 0.09 2.59
C PHE A 98 -14.32 0.19 3.97
N THR A 99 -13.44 0.32 4.96
CA THR A 99 -13.83 0.64 6.31
C THR A 99 -13.32 2.03 6.63
N ARG A 100 -14.14 2.90 7.24
CA ARG A 100 -13.68 4.16 7.84
C ARG A 100 -12.84 3.92 9.11
N GLN A 101 -12.23 2.75 9.20
CA GLN A 101 -11.46 2.20 10.30
C GLN A 101 -10.31 1.42 9.70
N SER A 102 -9.23 1.29 10.45
CA SER A 102 -8.07 0.50 10.08
C SER A 102 -8.02 -0.74 10.98
N TYR A 103 -7.67 -1.91 10.42
CA TYR A 103 -7.59 -3.16 11.18
C TYR A 103 -6.15 -3.68 11.29
N TYR A 104 -5.94 -4.70 12.12
CA TYR A 104 -4.65 -5.38 12.32
C TYR A 104 -3.51 -4.49 12.81
N GLY A 105 -3.82 -3.37 13.46
CA GLY A 105 -2.82 -2.39 13.90
C GLY A 105 -2.34 -1.47 12.79
N ALA A 106 -3.02 -1.42 11.64
CA ALA A 106 -2.79 -0.39 10.65
C ALA A 106 -3.06 1.01 11.25
N PRO A 107 -2.13 1.97 11.09
CA PRO A 107 -2.36 3.33 11.54
C PRO A 107 -3.60 3.99 10.92
N PHE A 108 -4.32 4.77 11.72
CA PHE A 108 -5.44 5.55 11.23
C PHE A 108 -4.96 6.89 10.68
N LEU A 109 -5.18 7.15 9.39
CA LEU A 109 -4.62 8.30 8.67
C LEU A 109 -5.68 9.15 7.96
N SER A 110 -6.96 9.04 8.33
CA SER A 110 -8.04 9.77 7.65
C SER A 110 -7.88 11.28 7.73
N ASP A 111 -7.32 11.77 8.84
CA ASP A 111 -7.07 13.20 9.06
C ASP A 111 -6.00 13.75 8.10
N GLU A 112 -5.16 12.86 7.55
CA GLU A 112 -4.20 13.16 6.49
C GLU A 112 -4.75 12.89 5.08
N GLY A 113 -6.05 12.58 4.96
CA GLY A 113 -6.71 12.24 3.71
C GLY A 113 -6.42 10.82 3.21
N TRP A 114 -5.86 9.94 4.05
CA TRP A 114 -5.52 8.57 3.69
C TRP A 114 -6.48 7.58 4.33
N TYR A 115 -7.14 6.78 3.48
CA TYR A 115 -8.14 5.82 3.90
C TYR A 115 -7.62 4.41 3.69
N TRP A 116 -7.60 3.63 4.77
CA TRP A 116 -7.14 2.25 4.73
C TRP A 116 -8.08 1.39 3.88
N TYR A 117 -7.50 0.57 3.01
CA TYR A 117 -8.19 -0.38 2.16
C TYR A 117 -7.64 -1.78 2.43
N CYS A 118 -8.55 -2.67 2.81
CA CYS A 118 -8.19 -4.05 3.12
C CYS A 118 -7.87 -4.84 1.85
N VAL A 119 -6.62 -4.81 1.40
CA VAL A 119 -6.14 -5.74 0.37
C VAL A 119 -5.73 -7.03 1.06
N GLY A 120 -6.62 -8.01 1.06
CA GLY A 120 -6.29 -9.36 1.51
C GLY A 120 -5.28 -9.98 0.55
N LEU A 121 -4.04 -10.20 0.98
CA LEU A 121 -3.07 -11.06 0.29
C LEU A 121 -3.49 -12.54 0.43
N GLY A 122 -4.75 -12.89 0.20
CA GLY A 122 -5.30 -14.23 0.35
C GLY A 122 -5.69 -14.67 1.76
N GLY A 123 -5.65 -13.77 2.76
CA GLY A 123 -5.95 -14.11 4.18
C GLY A 123 -7.33 -13.70 4.70
N GLY A 124 -8.06 -12.85 3.97
CA GLY A 124 -9.27 -12.19 4.49
C GLY A 124 -8.99 -11.40 5.78
N PHE A 125 -10.03 -11.21 6.61
CA PHE A 125 -9.91 -10.54 7.91
C PHE A 125 -9.22 -11.40 9.01
N ASN A 126 -8.54 -12.49 8.66
CA ASN A 126 -7.84 -13.35 9.60
C ASN A 126 -6.33 -13.03 9.60
N ARG A 127 -5.82 -12.53 10.73
CA ARG A 127 -4.42 -12.14 10.90
C ARG A 127 -3.45 -13.29 10.60
N ASP A 128 -3.72 -14.48 11.10
CA ASP A 128 -2.82 -15.64 10.94
C ASP A 128 -2.79 -16.10 9.49
N ARG A 129 -3.93 -16.15 8.80
CA ARG A 129 -3.98 -16.45 7.36
C ARG A 129 -3.28 -15.37 6.55
N TRP A 130 -3.49 -14.10 6.87
CA TRP A 130 -2.81 -12.99 6.20
C TRP A 130 -1.28 -13.06 6.35
N LEU A 131 -0.77 -13.31 7.56
CA LEU A 131 0.67 -13.49 7.80
C LEU A 131 1.22 -14.72 7.06
N ASN A 132 0.48 -15.84 7.06
CA ASN A 132 0.90 -17.08 6.40
C ASN A 132 0.83 -17.03 4.87
N SER A 133 0.04 -16.12 4.31
CA SER A 133 -0.02 -15.90 2.87
C SER A 133 1.10 -15.00 2.36
N TRP A 134 1.74 -14.22 3.23
CA TRP A 134 2.93 -13.45 2.86
C TRP A 134 4.16 -14.36 2.74
N ARG A 135 4.66 -14.55 1.50
CA ARG A 135 5.77 -15.44 1.19
C ARG A 135 6.92 -14.68 0.53
N PRO A 136 7.66 -13.85 1.28
CA PRO A 136 8.84 -13.16 0.76
C PRO A 136 9.96 -14.19 0.55
N SER A 137 10.77 -13.99 -0.49
CA SER A 137 12.01 -14.76 -0.70
C SER A 137 13.21 -13.86 -0.49
N ASN A 138 14.37 -14.40 -0.09
CA ASN A 138 15.63 -13.64 -0.06
C ASN A 138 16.00 -13.05 -1.43
N GLN A 139 15.55 -13.70 -2.51
CA GLN A 139 15.60 -13.15 -3.86
C GLN A 139 14.27 -12.44 -4.15
N PRO A 140 14.23 -11.10 -4.25
CA PRO A 140 12.96 -10.37 -4.27
C PRO A 140 12.07 -10.73 -5.48
N GLN A 141 12.67 -11.29 -6.53
CA GLN A 141 11.97 -11.64 -7.78
C GLN A 141 11.31 -13.03 -7.70
N GLN A 142 11.61 -13.80 -6.65
CA GLN A 142 11.15 -15.19 -6.45
C GLN A 142 10.18 -15.32 -5.28
N GLY A 143 9.62 -14.22 -4.79
CA GLY A 143 8.63 -14.21 -3.72
C GLY A 143 7.79 -12.96 -3.76
N HIS A 144 6.92 -12.80 -2.76
CA HIS A 144 6.11 -11.59 -2.64
C HIS A 144 7.01 -10.36 -2.38
N ASN A 145 6.67 -9.27 -3.07
CA ASN A 145 7.38 -8.00 -3.10
C ASN A 145 6.40 -6.84 -3.37
N LEU A 146 6.89 -5.60 -3.40
CA LEU A 146 6.09 -4.41 -3.71
C LEU A 146 5.32 -4.50 -5.04
N ALA A 147 5.90 -5.08 -6.09
CA ALA A 147 5.24 -5.20 -7.39
C ALA A 147 4.05 -6.16 -7.32
N THR A 148 4.22 -7.33 -6.69
CA THR A 148 3.11 -8.27 -6.48
C THR A 148 2.03 -7.66 -5.58
N LEU A 149 2.44 -6.97 -4.51
CA LEU A 149 1.52 -6.25 -3.62
C LEU A 149 0.67 -5.23 -4.39
N PHE A 150 1.31 -4.40 -5.22
CA PHE A 150 0.61 -3.40 -6.01
C PHE A 150 -0.32 -4.01 -7.06
N VAL A 151 0.11 -5.06 -7.76
CA VAL A 151 -0.74 -5.75 -8.75
C VAL A 151 -1.97 -6.36 -8.08
N THR A 152 -1.80 -7.02 -6.94
CA THR A 152 -2.91 -7.59 -6.16
C THR A 152 -3.84 -6.48 -5.63
N ALA A 153 -3.29 -5.42 -5.05
CA ALA A 153 -4.07 -4.27 -4.58
C ALA A 153 -4.88 -3.65 -5.71
N ARG A 154 -4.24 -3.36 -6.85
CA ARG A 154 -4.90 -2.79 -8.02
C ARG A 154 -6.01 -3.69 -8.55
N HIS A 155 -5.79 -5.00 -8.55
CA HIS A 155 -6.81 -5.96 -8.98
C HIS A 155 -8.02 -5.93 -8.04
N ALA A 156 -7.79 -6.10 -6.74
CA ALA A 156 -8.84 -6.10 -5.72
C ALA A 156 -9.65 -4.79 -5.73
N ILE A 157 -8.96 -3.65 -5.73
CA ILE A 157 -9.61 -2.33 -5.79
C ILE A 157 -10.53 -2.21 -7.02
N ASN A 158 -10.13 -2.73 -8.17
CA ASN A 158 -10.88 -2.56 -9.42
C ASN A 158 -11.90 -3.65 -9.73
N THR A 159 -11.85 -4.79 -9.04
CA THR A 159 -12.58 -6.01 -9.44
C THR A 159 -13.45 -6.60 -8.34
N ASP A 160 -12.95 -6.64 -7.09
CA ASP A 160 -13.62 -7.28 -5.94
C ASP A 160 -14.61 -6.34 -5.26
#